data_AF-A0A1I7KPS5-F1
#
_entry.id   AF-A0A1I7KPS5-F1
#
_cell.length_a   1.000
_cell.length_b   1.000
_cell.length_c   1.000
_cell.angle_alpha   90.00
_cell.angle_beta   90.00
_cell.angle_gamma   90.00
#
_symmetry.space_group_name_H-M   'P 1'
#
loop_
_entity.id
_entity.type
_entity.pdbx_description
1 polymer ?
#
loop_
_entity_poly.entity_id
_entity_poly.type
_entity_poly.pdbx_seq_one_letter_code
_entity_poly.pdbx_strand_id
1 'polypeptide(L)'
;METTPKQKISFLVLRSLGSLIFIMAGLSHFVKTAGAAARLEKAPFAHLATWMAPAETLIILSGIGLLVGGFMLLAGFKTRLAAAGLLAILIPITLTVQIGSGDYGPLFKNVALIGLLIFFILNGALYYSVDTLLEQRKRIVPMPARQNGYVTIVAVGLMVLLGSCATTSAQNPTQQGITHTTASTNYAVLISQPNHLKAAVNTAEEMTKDSKYNRDSFVVMACGKSVEAFKKNGAMAAEIAKGRAAGVRYMLCGMSLKQFNITAADLVDGVEITPNGLTYMFDLKQKGYTTVEL
;
A
#
# COMPACT_ATOMS: atom_id res chain seq x y z
N MET A 1 25.88 -28.89 4.15
CA MET A 1 25.60 -27.72 5.01
C MET A 1 24.91 -28.25 6.25
N GLU A 2 25.50 -28.05 7.43
CA GLU A 2 24.80 -28.38 8.68
C GLU A 2 23.57 -27.47 8.80
N THR A 3 22.42 -28.08 9.08
CA THR A 3 21.13 -27.36 9.09
C THR A 3 20.76 -27.03 10.52
N THR A 4 21.06 -25.80 10.93
CA THR A 4 20.76 -25.36 12.30
C THR A 4 19.24 -25.28 12.50
N PRO A 5 18.73 -25.51 13.72
CA PRO A 5 17.30 -25.32 14.02
C PRO A 5 16.77 -23.95 13.61
N LYS A 6 17.60 -22.90 13.75
CA LYS A 6 17.29 -21.53 13.33
C LYS A 6 17.03 -21.42 11.82
N GLN A 7 17.83 -22.11 11.01
CA GLN A 7 17.60 -22.15 9.56
C GLN A 7 16.27 -22.85 9.23
N LYS A 8 15.98 -24.00 9.86
CA LYS A 8 14.71 -24.72 9.61
C LYS A 8 13.49 -23.86 9.94
N ILE A 9 13.55 -23.13 11.06
CA ILE A 9 12.50 -22.19 11.46
C ILE A 9 12.41 -21.02 10.48
N SER A 10 13.53 -20.47 10.01
CA SER A 10 13.53 -19.38 9.03
C SER A 10 12.79 -19.76 7.73
N PHE A 11 13.02 -20.97 7.20
CA PHE A 11 12.29 -21.47 6.03
C PHE A 11 10.80 -21.60 6.29
N LEU A 12 10.41 -22.10 7.47
CA LEU A 12 9.01 -22.21 7.86
C LEU A 12 8.35 -20.83 7.96
N VAL A 13 8.98 -19.88 8.66
CA VAL A 13 8.47 -18.51 8.83
C VAL A 13 8.30 -17.83 7.48
N LEU A 14 9.31 -17.90 6.62
CA LEU A 14 9.26 -17.33 5.27
C LEU A 14 8.09 -17.91 4.46
N ARG A 15 7.92 -19.23 4.50
CA ARG A 15 6.83 -19.94 3.82
C ARG A 15 5.47 -19.54 4.37
N SER A 16 5.31 -19.50 5.69
CA SER A 16 4.05 -19.17 6.36
C SER A 16 3.62 -17.74 6.06
N LEU A 17 4.51 -16.76 6.27
CA LEU A 17 4.19 -15.34 6.04
C LEU A 17 3.89 -15.08 4.56
N GLY A 18 4.71 -15.63 3.65
CA GLY A 18 4.48 -15.52 2.22
C GLY A 18 3.13 -16.11 1.80
N SER A 19 2.79 -17.29 2.31
CA SER A 19 1.52 -17.96 2.02
C SER A 19 0.31 -17.17 2.52
N LEU A 20 0.39 -16.58 3.73
CA LEU A 20 -0.67 -15.75 4.29
C LEU A 20 -0.98 -14.53 3.39
N ILE A 21 0.03 -13.93 2.78
CA ILE A 21 -0.16 -12.82 1.84
C ILE A 21 -1.02 -13.27 0.64
N PHE A 22 -0.72 -14.44 0.05
CA PHE A 22 -1.50 -14.97 -1.07
C PHE A 22 -2.92 -15.37 -0.66
N ILE A 23 -3.09 -15.99 0.52
CA ILE A 23 -4.42 -16.35 1.04
C ILE A 23 -5.27 -15.10 1.26
N MET A 24 -4.72 -14.07 1.92
CA MET A 24 -5.44 -12.82 2.14
C MET A 24 -5.74 -12.08 0.84
N ALA A 25 -4.81 -12.08 -0.11
CA ALA A 25 -5.04 -11.52 -1.45
C ALA A 25 -6.18 -12.27 -2.17
N GLY A 26 -6.16 -13.61 -2.16
CA GLY A 26 -7.20 -14.46 -2.72
C GLY A 26 -8.57 -14.15 -2.12
N LEU A 27 -8.69 -14.13 -0.78
CA LEU A 27 -9.94 -13.76 -0.09
C LEU A 27 -10.44 -12.36 -0.50
N SER A 28 -9.53 -11.40 -0.62
CA SER A 28 -9.89 -10.04 -1.01
C SER A 28 -10.47 -9.94 -2.43
N HIS A 29 -10.06 -10.83 -3.35
CA HIS A 29 -10.61 -10.89 -4.70
C HIS A 29 -12.08 -11.31 -4.69
N PHE A 30 -12.51 -12.16 -3.74
CA PHE A 30 -13.93 -12.55 -3.59
C PHE A 30 -14.77 -11.49 -2.88
N VAL A 31 -14.22 -10.87 -1.83
CA VAL A 31 -14.94 -9.86 -1.05
C VAL A 31 -15.10 -8.55 -1.82
N LYS A 32 -14.15 -8.22 -2.70
CA LYS A 32 -14.10 -6.95 -3.46
C LYS A 32 -14.01 -7.19 -4.97
N THR A 33 -14.69 -8.22 -5.48
CA THR A 33 -14.71 -8.58 -6.92
C THR A 33 -14.99 -7.37 -7.81
N ALA A 34 -16.12 -6.67 -7.60
CA ALA A 34 -16.51 -5.53 -8.42
C ALA A 34 -15.47 -4.40 -8.41
N GLY A 35 -14.91 -4.10 -7.23
CA GLY A 35 -13.86 -3.08 -7.09
C GLY A 35 -12.54 -3.48 -7.75
N ALA A 36 -12.17 -4.76 -7.69
CA ALA A 36 -10.97 -5.29 -8.33
C ALA A 36 -11.14 -5.36 -9.87
N ALA A 37 -12.30 -5.76 -10.36
CA ALA A 37 -12.63 -5.76 -11.79
C ALA A 37 -12.60 -4.34 -12.36
N ALA A 38 -13.24 -3.37 -11.69
CA ALA A 38 -13.22 -1.97 -12.11
C ALA A 38 -11.79 -1.37 -12.13
N ARG A 39 -10.90 -1.83 -11.24
CA ARG A 39 -9.48 -1.43 -11.26
C ARG A 39 -8.75 -2.03 -12.46
N LEU A 40 -9.01 -3.29 -12.78
CA LEU A 40 -8.42 -3.95 -13.94
C LEU A 40 -8.86 -3.26 -15.25
N GLU A 41 -10.14 -2.91 -15.38
CA GLU A 41 -10.68 -2.23 -16.57
C GLU A 41 -10.11 -0.83 -16.78
N LYS A 42 -9.82 -0.10 -15.69
CA LYS A 42 -9.22 1.24 -15.74
C LYS A 42 -7.70 1.21 -15.91
N ALA A 43 -7.07 0.04 -15.86
CA ALA A 43 -5.63 -0.06 -15.90
C ALA A 43 -5.09 0.20 -17.32
N PRO A 44 -3.90 0.83 -17.45
CA PRO A 44 -3.35 1.22 -18.75
C PRO A 44 -3.14 0.02 -19.69
N PHE A 45 -2.95 -1.17 -19.13
CA PHE A 45 -2.75 -2.41 -19.87
C PHE A 45 -3.92 -3.40 -19.71
N ALA A 46 -5.13 -2.93 -19.38
CA ALA A 46 -6.33 -3.76 -19.24
C ALA A 46 -6.57 -4.67 -20.44
N HIS A 47 -6.28 -4.18 -21.65
CA HIS A 47 -6.46 -4.90 -22.91
C HIS A 47 -5.68 -6.23 -22.96
N LEU A 48 -4.51 -6.31 -22.32
CA LEU A 48 -3.71 -7.54 -22.24
C LEU A 48 -4.35 -8.62 -21.36
N ALA A 49 -5.32 -8.25 -20.52
CA ALA A 49 -6.05 -9.18 -19.68
C ALA A 49 -7.43 -9.50 -20.29
N THR A 50 -8.18 -8.49 -20.69
CA THR A 50 -9.58 -8.63 -21.14
C THR A 50 -9.75 -9.39 -22.45
N TRP A 51 -8.68 -9.55 -23.25
CA TRP A 51 -8.69 -10.44 -24.41
C TRP A 51 -8.85 -11.93 -24.06
N MET A 52 -8.51 -12.33 -22.82
CA MET A 52 -8.52 -13.73 -22.38
C MET A 52 -9.88 -14.11 -21.80
N ALA A 53 -10.43 -13.24 -20.96
CA ALA A 53 -11.74 -13.41 -20.33
C ALA A 53 -12.21 -12.06 -19.75
N PRO A 54 -13.52 -11.92 -19.42
CA PRO A 54 -14.03 -10.76 -18.71
C PRO A 54 -13.27 -10.49 -17.40
N ALA A 55 -13.12 -9.21 -17.05
CA ALA A 55 -12.33 -8.78 -15.89
C ALA A 55 -12.78 -9.48 -14.59
N GLU A 56 -14.09 -9.58 -14.36
CA GLU A 56 -14.66 -10.25 -13.20
C GLU A 56 -14.27 -11.74 -13.13
N THR A 57 -14.34 -12.45 -14.26
CA THR A 57 -13.92 -13.86 -14.35
C THR A 57 -12.44 -14.04 -14.04
N LEU A 58 -11.58 -13.15 -14.55
CA LEU A 58 -10.13 -13.19 -14.28
C LEU A 58 -9.80 -12.93 -12.82
N ILE A 59 -10.51 -11.99 -12.18
CA ILE A 59 -10.36 -11.69 -10.75
C ILE A 59 -10.79 -12.89 -9.89
N ILE A 60 -11.91 -13.54 -10.22
CA ILE A 60 -12.39 -14.72 -9.50
C ILE A 60 -11.42 -15.89 -9.69
N LEU A 61 -11.01 -16.18 -10.93
CA LEU A 61 -10.09 -17.28 -11.23
C LEU A 61 -8.74 -17.10 -10.55
N SER A 62 -8.19 -15.88 -10.60
CA SER A 62 -6.97 -15.56 -9.85
C SER A 62 -7.18 -15.67 -8.35
N GLY A 63 -8.33 -15.25 -7.82
CA GLY A 63 -8.70 -15.42 -6.41
C GLY A 63 -8.66 -16.89 -5.96
N ILE A 64 -9.26 -17.79 -6.74
CA ILE A 64 -9.24 -19.25 -6.50
C ILE A 64 -7.78 -19.75 -6.52
N GLY A 65 -7.02 -19.40 -7.57
CA GLY A 65 -5.64 -19.84 -7.73
C GLY A 65 -4.72 -19.35 -6.60
N LEU A 66 -4.91 -18.12 -6.13
CA LEU A 66 -4.19 -17.55 -4.98
C LEU A 66 -4.50 -18.27 -3.67
N LEU A 67 -5.77 -18.62 -3.43
CA LEU A 67 -6.17 -19.39 -2.25
C LEU A 67 -5.58 -20.80 -2.27
N VAL A 68 -5.81 -21.55 -3.36
CA VAL A 68 -5.35 -22.93 -3.50
C VAL A 68 -3.82 -22.96 -3.44
N GLY A 69 -3.14 -22.12 -4.22
CA GLY A 69 -1.69 -22.02 -4.21
C GLY A 69 -1.14 -21.61 -2.85
N GLY A 70 -1.78 -20.64 -2.18
CA GLY A 70 -1.40 -20.18 -0.85
C GLY A 70 -1.49 -21.28 0.21
N PHE A 71 -2.60 -22.02 0.24
CA PHE A 71 -2.74 -23.17 1.16
C PHE A 71 -1.77 -24.31 0.84
N MET A 72 -1.55 -24.61 -0.45
CA MET A 72 -0.56 -25.62 -0.86
C MET A 72 0.86 -25.23 -0.44
N LEU A 73 1.25 -23.96 -0.62
CA LEU A 73 2.53 -23.43 -0.17
C LEU A 73 2.65 -23.47 1.37
N LEU A 74 1.58 -23.10 2.09
CA LEU A 74 1.52 -23.13 3.56
C LEU A 74 1.61 -24.54 4.14
N ALA A 75 1.03 -25.53 3.48
CA ALA A 75 1.16 -26.94 3.85
C ALA A 75 2.54 -27.51 3.44
N GLY A 76 3.20 -26.87 2.46
CA GLY A 76 4.39 -27.41 1.82
C GLY A 76 4.03 -28.68 1.05
N PHE A 77 2.93 -28.62 0.30
CA PHE A 77 2.43 -29.68 -0.57
C PHE A 77 2.61 -29.27 -2.04
N LYS A 78 3.32 -30.11 -2.81
CA LYS A 78 3.79 -29.82 -4.17
C LYS A 78 4.40 -28.43 -4.27
N THR A 79 5.29 -28.10 -3.34
CA THR A 79 5.74 -26.73 -3.06
C THR A 79 6.26 -25.99 -4.30
N ARG A 80 7.04 -26.68 -5.14
CA ARG A 80 7.59 -26.10 -6.38
C ARG A 80 6.49 -25.74 -7.38
N LEU A 81 5.49 -26.62 -7.55
CA LEU A 81 4.36 -26.39 -8.45
C LEU A 81 3.42 -25.32 -7.90
N ALA A 82 3.16 -25.32 -6.58
CA ALA A 82 2.37 -24.29 -5.93
C ALA A 82 3.02 -22.90 -6.13
N ALA A 83 4.34 -22.79 -5.91
CA ALA A 83 5.07 -21.55 -6.10
C ALA A 83 5.10 -21.11 -7.58
N ALA A 84 5.30 -22.03 -8.52
CA ALA A 84 5.25 -21.74 -9.95
C ALA A 84 3.86 -21.26 -10.41
N GLY A 85 2.79 -21.90 -9.93
CA GLY A 85 1.42 -21.49 -10.22
C GLY A 85 1.08 -20.11 -9.65
N LEU A 86 1.46 -19.84 -8.40
CA LEU A 86 1.31 -18.51 -7.80
C LEU A 86 2.10 -17.45 -8.58
N LEU A 87 3.29 -17.78 -9.07
CA LEU A 87 4.11 -16.87 -9.86
C LEU A 87 3.46 -16.56 -11.20
N ALA A 88 2.92 -17.58 -11.88
CA ALA A 88 2.20 -17.43 -13.14
C ALA A 88 0.94 -16.56 -13.00
N ILE A 89 0.29 -16.55 -11.82
CA ILE A 89 -0.84 -15.65 -11.53
C ILE A 89 -0.34 -14.23 -11.19
N LEU A 90 0.74 -14.12 -10.41
CA LEU A 90 1.24 -12.84 -9.92
C LEU A 90 1.79 -11.94 -11.02
N ILE A 91 2.48 -12.52 -12.01
CA ILE A 91 3.11 -11.76 -13.11
C ILE A 91 2.07 -10.95 -13.91
N PRO A 92 1.00 -11.55 -14.48
CA PRO A 92 -0.01 -10.80 -15.20
C PRO A 92 -0.69 -9.72 -14.37
N ILE A 93 -1.02 -10.01 -13.10
CA ILE A 93 -1.64 -9.02 -12.20
C ILE A 93 -0.72 -7.82 -11.99
N THR A 94 0.58 -8.06 -11.83
CA THR A 94 1.58 -6.99 -11.64
C THR A 94 1.70 -6.14 -12.89
N LEU A 95 1.87 -6.77 -14.05
CA LEU A 95 2.06 -6.08 -15.32
C LEU A 95 0.83 -5.28 -15.73
N THR A 96 -0.38 -5.80 -15.49
CA THR A 96 -1.61 -5.18 -15.97
C THR A 96 -2.13 -4.10 -15.06
N VAL A 97 -2.12 -4.31 -13.74
CA VAL A 97 -2.78 -3.42 -12.77
C VAL A 97 -1.80 -2.44 -12.12
N GLN A 98 -0.55 -2.85 -11.88
CA GLN A 98 0.36 -2.09 -11.01
C GLN A 98 1.31 -1.19 -11.79
N ILE A 99 1.74 -1.61 -12.98
CA ILE A 99 2.56 -0.77 -13.86
C ILE A 99 1.69 0.38 -14.40
N GLY A 100 2.05 1.60 -14.04
CA GLY A 100 1.35 2.83 -14.49
C GLY A 100 0.29 3.37 -13.54
N SER A 101 0.08 2.75 -12.37
CA SER A 101 -0.86 3.25 -11.35
C SER A 101 -0.37 4.48 -10.57
N GLY A 102 0.92 4.83 -10.69
CA GLY A 102 1.54 5.95 -9.97
C GLY A 102 1.89 5.68 -8.50
N ASP A 103 1.44 4.55 -7.94
CA ASP A 103 1.78 4.09 -6.59
C ASP A 103 2.75 2.90 -6.65
N TYR A 104 3.98 3.11 -6.18
CA TYR A 104 5.03 2.10 -6.22
C TYR A 104 4.97 1.09 -5.07
N GLY A 105 4.21 1.37 -3.99
CA GLY A 105 4.14 0.49 -2.82
C GLY A 105 3.62 -0.91 -3.17
N PRO A 106 2.44 -1.04 -3.81
CA PRO A 106 1.91 -2.32 -4.27
C PRO A 106 2.85 -3.05 -5.23
N LEU A 107 3.54 -2.32 -6.10
CA LEU A 107 4.48 -2.88 -7.07
C LEU A 107 5.68 -3.55 -6.37
N PHE A 108 6.33 -2.86 -5.43
CA PHE A 108 7.48 -3.41 -4.71
C PHE A 108 7.10 -4.63 -3.85
N LYS A 109 5.89 -4.66 -3.28
CA LYS A 109 5.38 -5.86 -2.61
C LYS A 109 5.34 -7.07 -3.57
N ASN A 110 4.86 -6.88 -4.80
CA ASN A 110 4.81 -7.95 -5.78
C ASN A 110 6.21 -8.40 -6.23
N VAL A 111 7.17 -7.48 -6.36
CA VAL A 111 8.58 -7.82 -6.63
C VAL A 111 9.16 -8.70 -5.51
N ALA A 112 8.91 -8.36 -4.24
CA ALA A 112 9.35 -9.18 -3.11
C ALA A 112 8.70 -10.57 -3.12
N LEU A 113 7.41 -10.66 -3.46
CA LEU A 113 6.70 -11.94 -3.59
C LEU A 113 7.23 -12.78 -4.76
N ILE A 114 7.63 -12.17 -5.88
CA ILE A 114 8.30 -12.89 -6.97
C ILE A 114 9.59 -13.54 -6.47
N GLY A 115 10.43 -12.79 -5.73
CA GLY A 115 11.66 -13.31 -5.14
C GLY A 115 11.40 -14.50 -4.19
N LEU A 116 10.39 -14.36 -3.32
CA LEU A 116 9.92 -15.44 -2.44
C LEU A 116 9.49 -16.69 -3.23
N LEU A 117 8.72 -16.52 -4.29
CA LEU A 117 8.22 -17.65 -5.10
C LEU A 117 9.35 -18.34 -5.85
N ILE A 118 10.28 -17.59 -6.45
CA ILE A 118 11.48 -18.14 -7.09
C ILE A 118 12.29 -18.95 -6.09
N PHE A 119 12.45 -18.45 -4.86
CA PHE A 119 13.12 -19.18 -3.79
C PHE A 119 12.48 -20.55 -3.55
N PHE A 120 11.15 -20.66 -3.45
CA PHE A 120 10.46 -21.94 -3.25
C PHE A 120 10.40 -22.82 -4.51
N ILE A 121 10.45 -22.25 -5.71
CA ILE A 121 10.59 -23.01 -6.96
C ILE A 121 11.94 -23.75 -6.98
N LEU A 122 13.03 -23.06 -6.63
CA LEU A 122 14.37 -23.62 -6.65
C LEU A 122 14.61 -24.59 -5.48
N ASN A 123 14.23 -24.19 -4.26
CA ASN A 123 14.57 -24.91 -3.05
C ASN A 123 13.52 -25.96 -2.63
N GLY A 124 12.25 -25.79 -3.02
CA GLY A 124 11.14 -26.55 -2.43
C GLY A 124 10.87 -26.15 -0.97
N ALA A 125 10.02 -26.89 -0.26
CA ALA A 125 9.67 -26.54 1.12
C ALA A 125 10.75 -26.90 2.15
N LEU A 126 11.60 -27.88 1.84
CA LEU A 126 12.71 -28.42 2.65
C LEU A 126 12.34 -28.97 4.04
N TYR A 127 11.68 -28.21 4.90
CA TYR A 127 11.38 -28.56 6.29
C TYR A 127 9.90 -28.33 6.62
N TYR A 128 9.40 -29.13 7.59
CA TYR A 128 8.03 -29.04 8.10
C TYR A 128 6.97 -29.02 6.99
N SER A 129 7.12 -29.92 6.01
CA SER A 129 6.31 -29.93 4.80
C SER A 129 5.63 -31.28 4.59
N VAL A 130 4.41 -31.26 4.04
CA VAL A 130 3.71 -32.48 3.64
C VAL A 130 4.51 -33.25 2.57
N ASP A 131 5.23 -32.54 1.70
CA ASP A 131 6.15 -33.14 0.71
C ASP A 131 7.16 -34.08 1.36
N THR A 132 7.84 -33.63 2.43
CA THR A 132 8.82 -34.46 3.14
C THR A 132 8.20 -35.66 3.84
N LEU A 133 7.01 -35.48 4.43
CA LEU A 133 6.28 -36.57 5.09
C LEU A 133 5.87 -37.67 4.09
N LEU A 134 5.40 -37.27 2.91
CA LEU A 134 5.01 -38.20 1.84
C LEU A 134 6.22 -38.94 1.25
N GLU A 135 7.35 -38.26 1.06
CA GLU A 135 8.58 -38.89 0.57
C GLU A 135 9.19 -39.87 1.59
N GLN A 136 9.17 -39.53 2.88
CA GLN A 136 9.59 -40.45 3.94
C GLN A 136 8.72 -41.72 3.96
N ARG A 137 7.39 -41.61 3.81
CA ARG A 137 6.51 -42.78 3.69
C ARG A 137 6.81 -43.64 2.47
N LYS A 138 7.17 -43.03 1.33
CA LYS A 138 7.55 -43.79 0.12
C LYS A 138 8.88 -44.51 0.26
N ARG A 139 9.87 -43.94 0.96
CA ARG A 139 11.17 -44.59 1.21
C ARG A 139 11.11 -45.80 2.14
N ILE A 140 10.04 -45.93 2.93
CA ILE A 140 9.80 -47.13 3.78
C ILE A 140 9.37 -48.34 2.92
N VAL A 141 8.96 -48.12 1.66
CA VAL A 141 8.72 -49.20 0.68
C VAL A 141 9.95 -49.29 -0.25
N PRO A 142 10.64 -50.45 -0.34
CA PRO A 142 11.85 -50.54 -1.15
C PRO A 142 11.47 -50.54 -2.64
N MET A 143 11.94 -49.53 -3.38
CA MET A 143 12.01 -49.55 -4.84
C MET A 143 13.46 -49.37 -5.28
N PRO A 144 13.89 -50.02 -6.38
CA PRO A 144 15.28 -49.94 -6.83
C PRO A 144 15.60 -48.53 -7.33
N ALA A 145 16.81 -48.08 -6.99
CA ALA A 145 17.32 -46.75 -7.28
C ALA A 145 17.44 -46.54 -8.79
N ARG A 146 16.62 -45.63 -9.35
CA ARG A 146 16.83 -45.07 -10.68
C ARG A 146 17.53 -43.72 -10.54
N GLN A 147 18.83 -43.75 -10.76
CA GLN A 147 19.69 -42.59 -10.78
C GLN A 147 19.55 -41.93 -12.15
N ASN A 148 18.83 -40.81 -12.22
CA ASN A 148 18.88 -39.93 -13.39
C ASN A 148 19.48 -38.59 -12.94
N GLY A 149 20.72 -38.36 -13.40
CA GLY A 149 21.29 -37.02 -13.55
C GLY A 149 20.56 -36.24 -14.65
N TYR A 150 21.08 -35.04 -14.94
CA TYR A 150 20.46 -33.95 -15.72
C TYR A 150 19.40 -33.21 -14.88
N VAL A 151 19.58 -31.95 -14.48
CA VAL A 151 19.75 -30.78 -15.34
C VAL A 151 20.61 -29.72 -14.64
N THR A 152 21.84 -29.55 -15.09
CA THR A 152 22.55 -28.26 -15.06
C THR A 152 22.18 -27.50 -16.33
N ILE A 153 22.17 -26.16 -16.21
CA ILE A 153 22.01 -25.14 -17.27
C ILE A 153 20.54 -24.78 -17.60
N VAL A 154 19.96 -23.88 -16.80
CA VAL A 154 19.39 -22.60 -17.28
C VAL A 154 19.56 -21.59 -16.14
N ALA A 155 20.74 -20.95 -16.10
CA ALA A 155 21.02 -19.86 -15.17
C ALA A 155 21.94 -18.83 -15.85
N VAL A 156 21.54 -18.35 -17.03
CA VAL A 156 22.10 -17.13 -17.62
C VAL A 156 20.97 -16.50 -18.44
N GLY A 157 20.53 -15.29 -18.06
CA GLY A 157 19.65 -14.49 -18.92
C GLY A 157 18.50 -13.75 -18.25
N LEU A 158 18.71 -13.11 -17.08
CA LEU A 158 18.07 -11.81 -16.76
C LEU A 158 18.75 -11.16 -15.54
N MET A 159 20.04 -10.85 -15.69
CA MET A 159 20.77 -10.06 -14.70
C MET A 159 21.68 -9.05 -15.40
N VAL A 160 21.08 -8.20 -16.21
CA VAL A 160 21.65 -6.92 -16.66
C VAL A 160 20.49 -5.94 -16.74
N LEU A 161 20.70 -4.72 -16.23
CA LEU A 161 19.78 -3.56 -16.20
C LEU A 161 19.00 -3.27 -14.91
N LEU A 162 19.61 -3.33 -13.73
CA LEU A 162 19.34 -2.35 -12.65
C LEU A 162 20.57 -2.24 -11.74
N GLY A 163 21.62 -1.62 -12.26
CA GLY A 163 22.82 -1.26 -11.51
C GLY A 163 23.30 0.11 -11.95
N SER A 164 22.59 1.16 -11.56
CA SER A 164 23.07 2.55 -11.57
C SER A 164 22.12 3.42 -10.76
N CYS A 165 22.30 3.44 -9.45
CA CYS A 165 22.05 4.63 -8.64
C CYS A 165 23.38 4.94 -7.95
N ALA A 166 24.34 5.43 -8.74
CA ALA A 166 25.39 6.26 -8.20
C ALA A 166 24.70 7.57 -7.78
N THR A 167 24.81 7.88 -6.49
CA THR A 167 24.56 9.21 -5.96
C THR A 167 25.53 10.18 -6.60
N THR A 168 25.08 10.98 -7.55
CA THR A 168 25.72 12.24 -7.91
C THR A 168 24.85 13.38 -7.42
N SER A 169 25.40 14.08 -6.44
CA SER A 169 24.89 15.31 -5.86
C SER A 169 24.44 16.29 -6.95
N ALA A 170 23.16 16.65 -6.94
CA ALA A 170 22.71 17.83 -7.67
C ALA A 170 23.39 19.06 -7.05
N GLN A 171 24.14 19.77 -7.88
CA GLN A 171 24.73 21.06 -7.55
C GLN A 171 23.63 22.05 -7.14
N ASN A 172 23.85 22.72 -6.02
CA ASN A 172 23.15 23.94 -5.66
C ASN A 172 23.19 24.93 -6.83
N PRO A 173 22.06 25.47 -7.29
CA PRO A 173 22.07 26.77 -7.94
C PRO A 173 22.42 27.79 -6.85
N THR A 174 23.50 28.51 -7.10
CA THR A 174 23.85 29.76 -6.42
C THR A 174 22.61 30.66 -6.33
N GLN A 175 22.21 30.94 -5.09
CA GLN A 175 21.20 31.95 -4.78
C GLN A 175 21.75 33.31 -5.20
N GLN A 176 21.29 33.80 -6.35
CA GLN A 176 21.28 35.24 -6.63
C GLN A 176 20.19 35.85 -5.77
N GLY A 177 20.59 36.77 -4.90
CA GLY A 177 19.69 37.61 -4.12
C GLY A 177 18.78 38.38 -5.05
N ILE A 178 17.56 37.88 -5.20
CA ILE A 178 16.43 38.67 -5.64
C ILE A 178 15.57 38.79 -4.39
N THR A 179 15.52 40.00 -3.84
CA THR A 179 14.50 40.44 -2.89
C THR A 179 13.15 40.31 -3.61
N HIS A 180 12.62 39.09 -3.64
CA HIS A 180 11.22 38.88 -3.92
C HIS A 180 10.47 39.37 -2.69
N THR A 181 9.70 40.44 -2.86
CA THR A 181 8.56 40.70 -2.00
C THR A 181 7.66 39.48 -2.13
N THR A 182 7.84 38.50 -1.25
CA THR A 182 7.21 37.19 -1.33
C THR A 182 5.71 37.38 -1.19
N ALA A 183 4.95 37.04 -2.24
CA ALA A 183 3.50 36.96 -2.13
C ALA A 183 3.16 35.95 -1.02
N SER A 184 2.24 36.33 -0.13
CA SER A 184 1.85 35.48 0.99
C SER A 184 1.18 34.20 0.47
N THR A 185 1.52 33.05 1.06
CA THR A 185 1.08 31.74 0.58
C THR A 185 -0.09 31.22 1.42
N ASN A 186 -1.08 30.66 0.77
CA ASN A 186 -2.26 30.04 1.39
C ASN A 186 -2.05 28.53 1.53
N TYR A 187 -2.39 27.97 2.69
CA TYR A 187 -2.17 26.56 2.99
C TYR A 187 -3.45 25.87 3.43
N ALA A 188 -3.58 24.60 3.07
CA ALA A 188 -4.65 23.74 3.56
C ALA A 188 -4.14 22.35 3.92
N VAL A 189 -4.66 21.78 5.00
CA VAL A 189 -4.34 20.44 5.44
C VAL A 189 -5.62 19.65 5.59
N LEU A 190 -5.73 18.51 4.90
CA LEU A 190 -6.79 17.55 5.13
C LEU A 190 -6.35 16.59 6.23
N ILE A 191 -7.22 16.37 7.22
CA ILE A 191 -6.99 15.39 8.29
C ILE A 191 -8.03 14.29 8.24
N SER A 192 -7.59 13.04 8.41
CA SER A 192 -8.46 11.85 8.37
C SER A 192 -8.74 11.24 9.76
N GLN A 193 -7.86 11.50 10.74
CA GLN A 193 -7.96 10.97 12.12
C GLN A 193 -7.96 12.08 13.18
N PRO A 194 -8.60 11.88 14.36
CA PRO A 194 -8.66 12.90 15.42
C PRO A 194 -7.29 13.38 15.93
N ASN A 195 -6.30 12.49 16.02
CA ASN A 195 -4.96 12.80 16.50
C ASN A 195 -4.14 13.65 15.51
N HIS A 196 -4.51 13.69 14.22
CA HIS A 196 -3.82 14.52 13.22
C HIS A 196 -4.08 16.01 13.42
N LEU A 197 -5.15 16.37 14.14
CA LEU A 197 -5.45 17.77 14.48
C LEU A 197 -4.29 18.44 15.21
N LYS A 198 -3.66 17.75 16.17
CA LYS A 198 -2.51 18.28 16.90
C LYS A 198 -1.31 18.56 15.99
N ALA A 199 -1.04 17.66 15.04
CA ALA A 199 0.02 17.86 14.06
C ALA A 199 -0.28 19.08 13.18
N ALA A 200 -1.50 19.20 12.66
CA ALA A 200 -1.92 20.32 11.85
C ALA A 200 -1.85 21.67 12.60
N VAL A 201 -2.23 21.69 13.88
CA VAL A 201 -2.14 22.89 14.74
C VAL A 201 -0.70 23.30 15.00
N ASN A 202 0.17 22.35 15.37
CA ASN A 202 1.59 22.65 15.58
C ASN A 202 2.25 23.16 14.28
N THR A 203 1.93 22.57 13.13
CA THR A 203 2.38 23.08 11.83
C THR A 203 1.90 24.51 11.57
N ALA A 204 0.65 24.83 11.92
CA ALA A 204 0.14 26.18 11.78
C ALA A 204 0.86 27.20 12.70
N GLU A 205 1.32 26.80 13.88
CA GLU A 205 2.11 27.70 14.74
C GLU A 205 3.51 27.97 14.19
N GLU A 206 4.14 26.97 13.56
CA GLU A 206 5.47 27.12 12.95
C GLU A 206 5.41 27.91 11.64
N MET A 207 4.32 27.78 10.88
CA MET A 207 4.13 28.45 9.60
C MET A 207 3.50 29.83 9.81
N THR A 208 4.29 30.79 10.26
CA THR A 208 3.87 32.19 10.41
C THR A 208 4.17 33.03 9.17
N LYS A 209 3.70 34.28 9.17
CA LYS A 209 4.03 35.27 8.13
C LYS A 209 5.52 35.60 8.05
N ASP A 210 6.21 35.57 9.20
CA ASP A 210 7.64 35.85 9.30
C ASP A 210 8.53 34.61 9.07
N SER A 211 7.92 33.42 9.03
CA SER A 211 8.62 32.19 8.70
C SER A 211 8.98 32.12 7.22
N LYS A 212 9.88 31.20 6.84
CA LYS A 212 10.19 30.91 5.42
C LYS A 212 8.98 30.51 4.58
N TYR A 213 7.86 30.15 5.24
CA TYR A 213 6.61 29.76 4.59
C TYR A 213 5.71 30.96 4.27
N ASN A 214 5.96 32.14 4.85
CA ASN A 214 5.22 33.38 4.61
C ASN A 214 3.70 33.18 4.51
N ARG A 215 3.12 32.64 5.58
CA ARG A 215 1.74 32.17 5.58
C ARG A 215 0.73 33.31 5.67
N ASP A 216 -0.20 33.37 4.73
CA ASP A 216 -1.37 34.25 4.79
C ASP A 216 -2.55 33.58 5.50
N SER A 217 -2.94 32.39 5.04
CA SER A 217 -4.06 31.64 5.60
C SER A 217 -3.72 30.17 5.79
N PHE A 218 -4.37 29.56 6.79
CA PHE A 218 -4.29 28.13 7.07
C PHE A 218 -5.68 27.54 7.24
N VAL A 219 -6.02 26.54 6.43
CA VAL A 219 -7.28 25.81 6.53
C VAL A 219 -7.03 24.38 6.97
N VAL A 220 -7.74 23.91 7.98
CA VAL A 220 -7.77 22.49 8.35
C VAL A 220 -9.12 21.91 7.95
N MET A 221 -9.10 20.97 7.01
CA MET A 221 -10.25 20.26 6.49
C MET A 221 -10.38 18.89 7.17
N ALA A 222 -11.37 18.71 8.02
CA ALA A 222 -11.63 17.47 8.73
C ALA A 222 -12.56 16.54 7.92
N CYS A 223 -12.02 15.39 7.51
CA CYS A 223 -12.73 14.31 6.83
C CYS A 223 -12.61 12.99 7.62
N GLY A 224 -13.50 12.05 7.37
CA GLY A 224 -13.46 10.75 8.03
C GLY A 224 -13.66 10.87 9.54
N LYS A 225 -12.93 10.10 10.33
CA LYS A 225 -13.08 10.08 11.80
C LYS A 225 -12.61 11.37 12.48
N SER A 226 -11.79 12.18 11.82
CA SER A 226 -11.27 13.43 12.40
C SER A 226 -12.37 14.42 12.81
N VAL A 227 -13.57 14.35 12.22
CA VAL A 227 -14.71 15.21 12.59
C VAL A 227 -15.14 15.03 14.06
N GLU A 228 -14.88 13.86 14.65
CA GLU A 228 -15.16 13.59 16.07
C GLU A 228 -14.32 14.46 17.01
N ALA A 229 -13.13 14.92 16.58
CA ALA A 229 -12.28 15.80 17.36
C ALA A 229 -12.95 17.15 17.69
N PHE A 230 -13.93 17.55 16.87
CA PHE A 230 -14.60 18.84 16.97
C PHE A 230 -15.90 18.79 17.79
N LYS A 231 -16.20 17.67 18.45
CA LYS A 231 -17.34 17.60 19.37
C LYS A 231 -17.13 18.49 20.59
N LYS A 232 -18.20 19.13 21.08
CA LYS A 232 -18.23 19.85 22.35
C LYS A 232 -17.77 18.92 23.47
N ASN A 233 -17.00 19.47 24.41
CA ASN A 233 -16.41 18.73 25.54
C ASN A 233 -15.50 17.55 25.13
N GLY A 234 -15.01 17.53 23.88
CA GLY A 234 -14.06 16.54 23.40
C GLY A 234 -12.64 16.77 23.93
N ALA A 235 -11.82 15.72 23.91
CA ALA A 235 -10.42 15.76 24.38
C ALA A 235 -9.52 16.74 23.61
N MET A 236 -9.96 17.22 22.44
CA MET A 236 -9.20 18.12 21.57
C MET A 236 -9.57 19.60 21.69
N ALA A 237 -10.45 19.98 22.63
CA ALA A 237 -10.91 21.36 22.78
C ALA A 237 -9.75 22.37 22.96
N ALA A 238 -8.73 22.00 23.73
CA ALA A 238 -7.53 22.82 23.94
C ALA A 238 -6.73 23.04 22.64
N GLU A 239 -6.55 21.98 21.84
CA GLU A 239 -5.82 22.07 20.56
C GLU A 239 -6.61 22.90 19.53
N ILE A 240 -7.95 22.81 19.52
CA ILE A 240 -8.79 23.64 18.66
C ILE A 240 -8.65 25.12 19.04
N ALA A 241 -8.70 25.45 20.33
CA ALA A 241 -8.51 26.82 20.80
C ALA A 241 -7.12 27.35 20.43
N LYS A 242 -6.10 26.51 20.59
CA LYS A 242 -4.72 26.80 20.22
C LYS A 242 -4.57 27.09 18.73
N GLY A 243 -5.14 26.26 17.86
CA GLY A 243 -5.10 26.52 16.42
C GLY A 243 -5.89 27.76 15.99
N ARG A 244 -7.01 28.08 16.64
CA ARG A 244 -7.70 29.37 16.40
C ARG A 244 -6.82 30.57 16.75
N ALA A 245 -6.12 30.52 17.88
CA ALA A 245 -5.16 31.56 18.25
C ALA A 245 -4.02 31.67 17.22
N ALA A 246 -3.64 30.56 16.59
CA ALA A 246 -2.69 30.52 15.48
C ALA A 246 -3.29 30.91 14.12
N GLY A 247 -4.56 31.33 14.03
CA GLY A 247 -5.21 31.75 12.78
C GLY A 247 -5.71 30.61 11.89
N VAL A 248 -5.89 29.41 12.42
CA VAL A 248 -6.44 28.27 11.69
C VAL A 248 -7.94 28.42 11.49
N ARG A 249 -8.40 28.24 10.24
CA ARG A 249 -9.81 28.07 9.91
C ARG A 249 -10.16 26.59 9.80
N TYR A 250 -11.20 26.17 10.52
CA TYR A 250 -11.62 24.76 10.55
C TYR A 250 -12.84 24.53 9.67
N MET A 251 -12.71 23.60 8.73
CA MET A 251 -13.78 23.17 7.83
C MET A 251 -14.07 21.68 8.05
N LEU A 252 -15.33 21.29 8.17
CA LEU A 252 -15.74 19.90 8.38
C LEU A 252 -16.50 19.33 7.20
N CYS A 253 -16.26 18.05 6.92
CA CYS A 253 -16.90 17.33 5.83
C CYS A 253 -18.31 16.91 6.25
N GLY A 254 -19.32 17.47 5.61
CA GLY A 254 -20.73 17.17 5.84
C GLY A 254 -21.08 15.70 5.61
N MET A 255 -20.47 15.05 4.62
CA MET A 255 -20.64 13.59 4.42
C MET A 255 -20.10 12.79 5.62
N SER A 256 -18.95 13.18 6.17
CA SER A 256 -18.38 12.50 7.33
C SER A 256 -19.21 12.75 8.58
N LEU A 257 -19.65 13.99 8.81
CA LEU A 257 -20.58 14.30 9.91
C LEU A 257 -21.84 13.42 9.87
N LYS A 258 -22.45 13.27 8.69
CA LYS A 258 -23.59 12.35 8.49
C LYS A 258 -23.22 10.90 8.78
N GLN A 259 -22.07 10.42 8.26
CA GLN A 259 -21.60 9.05 8.46
C GLN A 259 -21.39 8.71 9.95
N PHE A 260 -20.91 9.66 10.75
CA PHE A 260 -20.66 9.48 12.18
C PHE A 260 -21.80 9.96 13.09
N ASN A 261 -22.96 10.31 12.51
CA ASN A 261 -24.15 10.80 13.24
C ASN A 261 -23.84 12.00 14.16
N ILE A 262 -23.06 12.95 13.67
CA ILE A 262 -22.70 14.19 14.39
C ILE A 262 -23.48 15.34 13.77
N THR A 263 -24.21 16.07 14.60
CA THR A 263 -25.01 17.23 14.19
C THR A 263 -24.27 18.54 14.49
N ALA A 264 -24.70 19.64 13.88
CA ALA A 264 -24.10 20.95 14.16
C ALA A 264 -24.19 21.36 15.64
N ALA A 265 -25.22 20.88 16.37
CA ALA A 265 -25.37 21.16 17.80
C ALA A 265 -24.27 20.51 18.65
N ASP A 266 -23.71 19.39 18.18
CA ASP A 266 -22.65 18.63 18.84
C ASP A 266 -21.26 19.26 18.65
N LEU A 267 -21.09 20.19 17.70
CA LEU A 267 -19.79 20.73 17.30
C LEU A 267 -19.41 21.97 18.09
N VAL A 268 -18.11 22.16 18.35
CA VAL A 268 -17.59 23.41 18.92
C VAL A 268 -17.90 24.61 18.01
N ASP A 269 -18.15 25.77 18.60
CA ASP A 269 -18.48 26.99 17.85
C ASP A 269 -17.32 27.46 16.96
N GLY A 270 -17.60 28.18 15.87
CA GLY A 270 -16.55 28.73 14.99
C GLY A 270 -15.90 27.69 14.09
N VAL A 271 -16.68 26.69 13.66
CA VAL A 271 -16.31 25.75 12.60
C VAL A 271 -17.28 25.89 11.44
N GLU A 272 -16.78 25.71 10.22
CA GLU A 272 -17.59 25.74 9.01
C GLU A 272 -17.83 24.32 8.49
N ILE A 273 -18.92 24.11 7.76
CA ILE A 273 -19.26 22.81 7.19
C ILE A 273 -19.40 22.95 5.68
N THR A 274 -18.70 22.10 4.94
CA THR A 274 -18.85 21.96 3.50
C THR A 274 -19.53 20.63 3.18
N PRO A 275 -20.39 20.52 2.15
CA PRO A 275 -21.03 19.26 1.80
C PRO A 275 -20.03 18.12 1.58
N ASN A 276 -18.94 18.40 0.87
CA ASN A 276 -17.90 17.41 0.55
C ASN A 276 -16.50 18.02 0.74
N GLY A 277 -15.76 17.46 1.69
CA GLY A 277 -14.42 17.95 2.04
C GLY A 277 -13.38 17.74 0.95
N LEU A 278 -13.48 16.68 0.14
CA LEU A 278 -12.51 16.42 -0.93
C LEU A 278 -12.67 17.41 -2.08
N THR A 279 -13.91 17.70 -2.50
CA THR A 279 -14.16 18.72 -3.54
C THR A 279 -13.73 20.09 -3.06
N TYR A 280 -13.96 20.41 -1.78
CA TYR A 280 -13.47 21.65 -1.18
C TYR A 280 -11.93 21.76 -1.21
N MET A 281 -11.19 20.67 -0.92
CA MET A 281 -9.74 20.67 -1.06
C MET A 281 -9.27 20.86 -2.51
N PHE A 282 -9.97 20.28 -3.48
CA PHE A 282 -9.70 20.53 -4.90
C PHE A 282 -9.96 22.00 -5.27
N ASP A 283 -11.03 22.61 -4.76
CA ASP A 283 -11.33 24.02 -4.98
C ASP A 283 -10.24 24.93 -4.39
N LEU A 284 -9.75 24.61 -3.18
CA LEU A 284 -8.64 25.33 -2.56
C LEU A 284 -7.36 25.21 -3.40
N LYS A 285 -7.05 24.01 -3.89
CA LYS A 285 -5.90 23.79 -4.77
C LYS A 285 -6.01 24.60 -6.07
N GLN A 286 -7.20 24.67 -6.68
CA GLN A 286 -7.44 25.51 -7.86
C GLN A 286 -7.30 27.01 -7.55
N LYS A 287 -7.61 27.43 -6.32
CA LYS A 287 -7.40 28.80 -5.82
C LYS A 287 -5.95 29.09 -5.42
N GLY A 288 -5.01 28.19 -5.70
CA GLY A 288 -3.58 28.39 -5.43
C GLY A 288 -3.15 28.03 -4.00
N TYR A 289 -3.96 27.30 -3.23
CA TYR A 289 -3.51 26.80 -1.93
C TYR A 289 -2.50 25.67 -2.10
N THR A 290 -1.48 25.67 -1.25
CA THR A 290 -0.60 24.52 -1.06
C THR A 290 -1.27 23.54 -0.10
N THR A 291 -1.48 22.30 -0.55
CA THR A 291 -2.28 21.30 0.18
C THR A 291 -1.46 20.10 0.65
N VAL A 292 -1.69 19.64 1.88
CA VAL A 292 -1.14 18.38 2.44
C VAL A 292 -2.28 17.52 2.99
N GLU A 293 -2.11 16.20 3.00
CA GLU A 293 -3.06 15.25 3.60
C GLU A 293 -2.36 14.45 4.72
N LEU A 294 -3.06 14.26 5.84
CA LEU A 294 -2.62 13.55 7.04
C LEU A 294 -3.55 12.37 7.37
#